data_AF-A0A9D9R0U3-F1
#
_entry.id   AF-A0A9D9R0U3-F1
#
_cell.length_a   1.000
_cell.length_b   1.000
_cell.length_c   1.000
_cell.angle_alpha   90.00
_cell.angle_beta   90.00
_cell.angle_gamma   90.00
#
_symmetry.space_group_name_H-M   'P 1'
#
loop_
_entity.id
_entity.type
_entity.pdbx_description
1 polymer ?
#
loop_
_entity_poly.entity_id
_entity_poly.type
_entity_poly.pdbx_seq_one_letter_code
_entity_poly.pdbx_strand_id
1 'polypeptide(L)'
;MTKYIEDKLPLITAWVVLSIIIIIGITKSSTILGGDQSLFVVIAQLLDSGKILYKDIFDYKQPGIYLFYLIAGKTIGWSDVSIHIFELGYWVVFSLTLFFVIRKYSLFHSDYFNSLLPFFIVGVYYCNALSFHLTQLEAIIIFPLFLIVWLLDKAYKAENKNNLFVTYFAIGILIGIVLLSKLVFSPIIFSFLLIHFIFTLKSKNVTYIISKQILPMIVGFVIPLSIFLFYVFIHRIENLVFDIFFKIPTSVVALEDQVDLNRLISSIKWFLRKMSLLLILASIGVFFFLKKESHFLSLIVAWGVIGFLVILMQKTSWWSYHFQLLYLPVGIFAAMGLDYILYHLLRYTQPSTQLIKGLLIITICYFFLHKQFNTFWHHSFGSQNYTKLISYDYAKDDVADIIKVLKEGDTMYVGGNPRMYLLASRLPELSSNGWILEYYLDFQWERFYHEFKNKPPTYLFINHDFQSDTKHSGRYDYHTLIQSKNEKLWQLIVSSYEEYITVENGKWYKKN
;
A
#
# COMPACT_ATOMS: atom_id res chain seq x y z
N MET A 1 11.81 22.93 38.17
CA MET A 1 12.02 21.57 37.62
C MET A 1 10.76 21.02 36.96
N THR A 2 9.58 21.11 37.59
CA THR A 2 8.30 20.57 37.08
C THR A 2 7.89 21.12 35.71
N LYS A 3 7.86 22.45 35.54
CA LYS A 3 7.52 23.10 34.26
C LYS A 3 8.45 22.70 33.10
N TYR A 4 9.74 22.56 33.37
CA TYR A 4 10.73 22.12 32.39
C TYR A 4 10.50 20.68 31.91
N ILE A 5 10.07 19.79 32.81
CA ILE A 5 9.71 18.41 32.47
C ILE A 5 8.41 18.40 31.65
N GLU A 6 7.42 19.22 32.02
CA GLU A 6 6.16 19.34 31.29
C GLU A 6 6.37 19.82 29.84
N ASP A 7 7.21 20.83 29.64
CA ASP A 7 7.53 21.35 28.29
C ASP A 7 8.27 20.33 27.40
N LYS A 8 9.05 19.42 28.02
CA LYS A 8 9.83 18.40 27.31
C LYS A 8 9.10 17.07 27.12
N LEU A 9 8.04 16.81 27.88
CA LEU A 9 7.34 15.53 27.88
C LEU A 9 6.83 15.11 26.49
N PRO A 10 6.24 15.98 25.65
CA PRO A 10 5.82 15.60 24.30
C PRO A 10 7.00 15.14 23.45
N LEU A 11 8.13 15.85 23.50
CA LEU A 11 9.32 15.49 22.71
C LEU A 11 9.91 14.14 23.15
N ILE A 12 10.02 13.91 24.47
CA ILE A 12 10.46 12.61 25.01
C ILE A 12 9.50 11.50 24.55
N THR A 13 8.19 11.75 24.65
CA THR A 13 7.16 10.80 24.20
C THR A 13 7.30 10.49 22.71
N ALA A 14 7.56 11.51 21.87
CA ALA A 14 7.76 11.34 20.44
C ALA A 14 8.97 10.45 20.14
N TRP A 15 10.09 10.63 20.84
CA TRP A 15 11.27 9.78 20.69
C TRP A 15 11.02 8.34 21.13
N VAL A 16 10.31 8.13 22.24
CA VAL A 16 9.92 6.78 22.71
C VAL A 16 9.03 6.11 21.68
N VAL A 17 7.98 6.79 21.20
CA VAL A 17 7.07 6.27 20.17
C VAL A 17 7.81 5.94 18.89
N LEU A 18 8.70 6.82 18.44
CA LEU A 18 9.50 6.58 17.24
C LEU A 18 10.43 5.37 17.42
N SER A 19 11.05 5.23 18.58
CA SER A 19 11.90 4.08 18.89
C SER A 19 11.10 2.78 18.89
N ILE A 20 9.88 2.79 19.44
CA ILE A 20 8.98 1.62 19.40
C ILE A 20 8.62 1.28 17.95
N ILE A 21 8.25 2.27 17.13
CA ILE A 21 7.93 2.06 15.71
C ILE A 21 9.14 1.48 14.97
N ILE A 22 10.34 2.00 15.21
CA ILE A 22 11.58 1.50 14.60
C ILE A 22 11.84 0.05 15.02
N ILE A 23 11.72 -0.29 16.30
CA ILE A 23 11.94 -1.66 16.79
C ILE A 23 10.92 -2.62 16.16
N ILE A 24 9.63 -2.27 16.17
CA ILE A 24 8.59 -3.10 15.55
C ILE A 24 8.84 -3.25 14.04
N GLY A 25 9.20 -2.16 13.37
CA GLY A 25 9.49 -2.12 11.94
C GLY A 25 10.71 -2.94 11.56
N ILE A 26 11.80 -2.88 12.32
CA ILE A 26 13.00 -3.71 12.12
C ILE A 26 12.63 -5.19 12.27
N THR A 27 11.88 -5.54 13.31
CA THR A 27 11.40 -6.93 13.48
C THR A 27 10.52 -7.37 12.31
N LYS A 28 9.70 -6.47 11.75
CA LYS A 28 8.88 -6.77 10.57
C LYS A 28 9.65 -6.80 9.26
N SER A 29 10.84 -6.20 9.21
CA SER A 29 11.65 -6.18 7.98
C SER A 29 12.13 -7.56 7.54
N SER A 30 12.20 -8.54 8.45
CA SER A 30 12.51 -9.93 8.10
C SER A 30 11.32 -10.72 7.54
N THR A 31 10.16 -10.08 7.37
CA THR A 31 9.00 -10.72 6.73
C THR A 31 9.29 -10.92 5.25
N ILE A 32 8.87 -12.05 4.70
CA ILE A 32 9.00 -12.32 3.26
C ILE A 32 8.08 -11.41 2.44
N LEU A 33 8.50 -11.07 1.24
CA LEU A 33 7.63 -10.43 0.25
C LEU A 33 6.56 -11.42 -0.22
N GLY A 34 5.30 -11.00 -0.19
CA GLY A 34 4.19 -11.68 -0.85
C GLY A 34 4.25 -11.56 -2.37
N GLY A 35 3.27 -12.16 -3.06
CA GLY A 35 3.24 -12.24 -4.53
C GLY A 35 3.26 -10.88 -5.23
N ASP A 36 2.34 -9.98 -4.88
CA ASP A 36 2.27 -8.63 -5.46
C ASP A 36 3.59 -7.84 -5.22
N GLN A 37 4.13 -7.88 -4.01
CA GLN A 37 5.37 -7.17 -3.67
C GLN A 37 6.56 -7.75 -4.44
N SER A 38 6.64 -9.08 -4.55
CA SER A 38 7.68 -9.76 -5.33
C SER A 38 7.57 -9.41 -6.81
N LEU A 39 6.36 -9.34 -7.36
CA LEU A 39 6.12 -8.87 -8.73
C LEU A 39 6.63 -7.44 -8.92
N PHE A 40 6.36 -6.55 -7.97
CA PHE A 40 6.82 -5.16 -8.03
C PHE A 40 8.34 -5.05 -7.99
N VAL A 41 9.03 -5.87 -7.17
CA VAL A 41 10.50 -5.97 -7.18
C VAL A 41 11.02 -6.46 -8.53
N VAL A 42 10.47 -7.56 -9.06
CA VAL A 42 10.91 -8.13 -10.35
C VAL A 42 10.74 -7.12 -11.48
N ILE A 43 9.59 -6.43 -11.54
CA ILE A 43 9.36 -5.38 -12.54
C ILE A 43 10.36 -4.23 -12.35
N ALA A 44 10.59 -3.78 -11.12
CA ALA A 44 11.58 -2.74 -10.85
C ALA A 44 13.02 -3.16 -11.25
N GLN A 45 13.42 -4.42 -11.05
CA GLN A 45 14.70 -4.93 -11.52
C GLN A 45 14.80 -4.95 -13.05
N LEU A 46 13.71 -5.31 -13.74
CA LEU A 46 13.66 -5.24 -15.20
C LEU A 46 13.79 -3.79 -15.69
N LEU A 47 13.12 -2.83 -15.04
CA LEU A 47 13.29 -1.40 -15.35
C LEU A 47 14.74 -0.95 -15.14
N ASP A 48 15.39 -1.41 -14.07
CA ASP A 48 16.81 -1.13 -13.82
C ASP A 48 17.73 -1.71 -14.90
N SER A 49 17.38 -2.89 -15.44
CA SER A 49 18.07 -3.51 -16.57
C SER A 49 17.80 -2.82 -17.93
N GLY A 50 17.06 -1.71 -17.94
CA GLY A 50 16.77 -0.92 -19.15
C GLY A 50 15.54 -1.38 -19.93
N LYS A 51 14.72 -2.28 -19.38
CA LYS A 51 13.45 -2.68 -19.99
C LYS A 51 12.41 -1.56 -19.87
N ILE A 52 11.51 -1.50 -20.83
CA ILE A 52 10.46 -0.48 -20.92
C ILE A 52 9.15 -1.04 -20.37
N LEU A 53 8.64 -0.42 -19.30
CA LEU A 53 7.30 -0.72 -18.75
C LEU A 53 6.22 -0.66 -19.83
N TYR A 54 5.29 -1.62 -19.80
CA TYR A 54 4.18 -1.87 -20.73
C TYR A 54 4.55 -2.43 -22.10
N LYS A 55 5.77 -2.14 -22.58
CA LYS A 55 6.26 -2.67 -23.86
C LYS A 55 6.98 -4.00 -23.68
N ASP A 56 8.06 -3.99 -22.90
CA ASP A 56 8.91 -5.14 -22.64
C ASP A 56 8.44 -5.93 -21.41
N ILE A 57 7.60 -5.32 -20.56
CA ILE A 57 7.04 -5.92 -19.35
C ILE A 57 5.60 -5.44 -19.22
N PHE A 58 4.65 -6.35 -19.14
CA PHE A 58 3.24 -6.02 -19.06
C PHE A 58 2.69 -6.19 -17.64
N ASP A 59 2.03 -5.15 -17.15
CA ASP A 59 1.27 -5.17 -15.90
C ASP A 59 0.16 -4.09 -15.96
N TYR A 60 -0.89 -4.28 -15.16
CA TYR A 60 -2.04 -3.38 -15.06
C TYR A 60 -1.82 -2.23 -14.07
N LYS A 61 -0.81 -2.28 -13.20
CA LYS A 61 -0.57 -1.20 -12.24
C LYS A 61 0.07 0.01 -12.93
N GLN A 62 -0.25 1.18 -12.38
CA GLN A 62 0.34 2.46 -12.80
C GLN A 62 1.80 2.57 -12.31
N PRO A 63 2.66 3.39 -12.95
CA PRO A 63 4.11 3.32 -12.78
C PRO A 63 4.61 3.70 -11.38
N GLY A 64 3.82 4.45 -10.60
CA GLY A 64 4.25 4.99 -9.31
C GLY A 64 4.68 3.92 -8.31
N ILE A 65 4.05 2.74 -8.31
CA ILE A 65 4.44 1.66 -7.40
C ILE A 65 5.82 1.08 -7.78
N TYR A 66 6.11 0.89 -9.06
CA TYR A 66 7.41 0.39 -9.49
C TYR A 66 8.54 1.37 -9.21
N LEU A 67 8.26 2.67 -9.31
CA LEU A 67 9.25 3.69 -8.96
C LEU A 67 9.63 3.63 -7.47
N PHE A 68 8.67 3.36 -6.58
CA PHE A 68 8.96 3.14 -5.16
C PHE A 68 9.93 1.96 -4.96
N TYR A 69 9.63 0.82 -5.58
CA TYR A 69 10.47 -0.39 -5.49
C TYR A 69 11.82 -0.23 -6.18
N LEU A 70 11.90 0.50 -7.29
CA LEU A 70 13.14 0.83 -7.99
C LEU A 70 14.06 1.69 -7.12
N ILE A 71 13.52 2.71 -6.45
CA ILE A 71 14.29 3.55 -5.51
C ILE A 71 14.75 2.71 -4.32
N ALA A 72 13.87 1.88 -3.75
CA ALA A 72 14.22 0.99 -2.63
C ALA A 72 15.36 0.01 -3.03
N GLY A 73 15.23 -0.63 -4.18
CA GLY A 73 16.19 -1.54 -4.77
C GLY A 73 17.57 -0.93 -4.99
N LYS A 74 17.61 0.28 -5.56
CA LYS A 74 18.86 1.01 -5.83
C LYS A 74 19.55 1.59 -4.60
N THR A 75 18.77 1.95 -3.58
CA THR A 75 19.33 2.67 -2.40
C THR A 75 19.76 1.72 -1.29
N ILE A 76 18.97 0.67 -1.02
CA ILE A 76 19.23 -0.27 0.07
C ILE A 76 19.55 -1.68 -0.47
N GLY A 77 18.81 -2.14 -1.47
CA GLY A 77 19.01 -3.45 -2.10
C GLY A 77 17.69 -4.12 -2.53
N TRP A 78 17.80 -5.22 -3.27
CA TRP A 78 16.68 -5.94 -3.88
C TRP A 78 16.10 -7.09 -3.03
N SER A 79 16.61 -7.29 -1.81
CA SER A 79 16.12 -8.34 -0.91
C SER A 79 14.86 -7.92 -0.16
N ASP A 80 14.07 -8.87 0.33
CA ASP A 80 12.89 -8.64 1.18
C ASP A 80 13.18 -7.62 2.30
N VAL A 81 14.27 -7.87 3.03
CA VAL A 81 14.72 -7.04 4.15
C VAL A 81 15.05 -5.62 3.69
N SER A 82 15.72 -5.48 2.55
CA SER A 82 16.12 -4.17 2.02
C SER A 82 14.90 -3.32 1.66
N ILE A 83 13.92 -3.92 0.99
CA ILE A 83 12.67 -3.26 0.62
C ILE A 83 11.89 -2.82 1.87
N HIS A 84 11.76 -3.69 2.87
CA HIS A 84 11.06 -3.35 4.11
C HIS A 84 11.82 -2.35 4.99
N ILE A 85 13.15 -2.34 4.99
CA ILE A 85 13.95 -1.30 5.65
C ILE A 85 13.75 0.06 4.97
N PHE A 86 13.69 0.10 3.64
CA PHE A 86 13.37 1.32 2.92
C PHE A 86 11.96 1.84 3.29
N GLU A 87 10.97 0.94 3.33
CA GLU A 87 9.62 1.26 3.81
C GLU A 87 9.62 1.78 5.25
N LEU A 88 10.44 1.20 6.15
CA LEU A 88 10.58 1.71 7.51
C LEU A 88 11.12 3.14 7.55
N GLY A 89 12.16 3.44 6.75
CA GLY A 89 12.66 4.80 6.59
C GLY A 89 11.56 5.76 6.15
N TYR A 90 10.75 5.34 5.17
CA TYR A 90 9.58 6.09 4.70
C TYR A 90 8.58 6.38 5.84
N TRP A 91 8.24 5.37 6.64
CA TRP A 91 7.31 5.50 7.76
C TRP A 91 7.86 6.32 8.94
N VAL A 92 9.17 6.31 9.17
CA VAL A 92 9.84 7.19 10.15
C VAL A 92 9.71 8.64 9.72
N VAL A 93 9.98 8.97 8.45
CA VAL A 93 9.81 10.33 7.91
C VAL A 93 8.35 10.78 8.00
N PHE A 94 7.41 9.89 7.67
CA PHE A 94 5.99 10.18 7.84
C PHE A 94 5.63 10.46 9.31
N SER A 95 6.09 9.62 10.25
CA SER A 95 5.83 9.77 11.69
C SER A 95 6.34 11.10 12.24
N LEU A 96 7.55 11.50 11.85
CA LEU A 96 8.12 12.79 12.22
C LEU A 96 7.29 13.94 11.63
N THR A 97 6.93 13.85 10.35
CA THR A 97 6.10 14.85 9.67
C THR A 97 4.76 15.01 10.38
N LEU A 98 4.09 13.89 10.69
CA LEU A 98 2.83 13.85 11.40
C LEU A 98 2.92 14.53 12.76
N PHE A 99 3.95 14.20 13.56
CA PHE A 99 4.19 14.84 14.85
C PHE A 99 4.36 16.37 14.73
N PHE A 100 5.22 16.83 13.82
CA PHE A 100 5.50 18.27 13.66
C PHE A 100 4.34 19.07 13.06
N VAL A 101 3.52 18.43 12.23
CA VAL A 101 2.35 19.04 11.62
C VAL A 101 1.22 19.12 12.64
N ILE A 102 0.87 18.01 13.27
CA ILE A 102 -0.35 17.90 14.09
C ILE A 102 -0.24 18.70 15.38
N ARG A 103 0.95 18.87 15.97
CA ARG A 103 1.17 19.77 17.12
C ARG A 103 0.76 21.23 16.90
N LYS A 104 0.52 21.65 15.65
CA LYS A 104 0.05 23.00 15.32
C LYS A 104 -1.47 23.14 15.36
N TYR A 105 -2.17 22.03 15.56
CA TYR A 105 -3.61 21.96 15.63
C TYR A 105 -4.06 21.76 17.07
N SER A 106 -5.20 22.33 17.44
CA SER A 106 -5.80 22.10 18.75
C SER A 106 -6.69 20.84 18.75
N LEU A 107 -6.17 19.70 18.29
CA LEU A 107 -6.94 18.45 18.19
C LEU A 107 -7.16 17.76 19.54
N PHE A 108 -6.19 17.87 20.43
CA PHE A 108 -6.15 17.14 21.70
C PHE A 108 -6.22 18.09 22.89
N HIS A 109 -6.71 17.59 24.02
CA HIS A 109 -6.67 18.27 25.31
C HIS A 109 -5.26 18.24 25.91
N SER A 110 -4.49 17.18 25.63
CA SER A 110 -3.11 17.03 26.11
C SER A 110 -2.09 16.96 24.97
N ASP A 111 -1.03 17.76 25.06
CA ASP A 111 -0.03 17.89 23.99
C ASP A 111 0.74 16.60 23.67
N TYR A 112 0.87 15.68 24.64
CA TYR A 112 1.56 14.41 24.41
C TYR A 112 0.82 13.51 23.42
N PHE A 113 -0.50 13.70 23.19
CA PHE A 113 -1.23 12.94 22.17
C PHE A 113 -0.77 13.26 20.74
N ASN A 114 -0.27 14.47 20.49
CA ASN A 114 0.42 14.78 19.23
C ASN A 114 1.59 13.83 18.98
N SER A 115 2.24 13.40 20.06
CA SER A 115 3.43 12.53 20.05
C SER A 115 3.06 11.05 19.98
N LEU A 116 1.91 10.66 20.52
CA LEU A 116 1.37 9.30 20.45
C LEU A 116 0.73 8.99 19.09
N LEU A 117 0.24 10.00 18.37
CA LEU A 117 -0.50 9.82 17.12
C LEU A 117 0.20 8.93 16.06
N PRO A 118 1.53 9.05 15.81
CA PRO A 118 2.21 8.14 14.90
C PRO A 118 2.05 6.66 15.29
N PHE A 119 1.96 6.35 16.59
CA PHE A 119 1.76 5.00 17.06
C PHE A 119 0.37 4.44 16.67
N PHE A 120 -0.68 5.27 16.72
CA PHE A 120 -2.04 4.91 16.35
C PHE A 120 -2.22 4.60 14.85
N ILE A 121 -1.26 5.01 14.02
CA ILE A 121 -1.32 4.83 12.57
C ILE A 121 -0.23 3.85 12.14
N VAL A 122 1.04 4.22 12.29
CA VAL A 122 2.20 3.45 11.85
C VAL A 122 2.49 2.26 12.77
N GLY A 123 2.40 2.47 14.08
CA GLY A 123 2.55 1.37 15.05
C GLY A 123 1.47 0.30 14.84
N VAL A 124 0.22 0.74 14.69
CA VAL A 124 -0.92 -0.15 14.37
C VAL A 124 -0.75 -0.84 13.01
N TYR A 125 -0.24 -0.14 11.99
CA TYR A 125 0.15 -0.70 10.69
C TYR A 125 1.08 -1.89 10.86
N TYR A 126 2.25 -1.71 11.45
CA TYR A 126 3.20 -2.80 11.61
C TYR A 126 2.69 -3.92 12.52
N CYS A 127 1.92 -3.59 13.56
CA CYS A 127 1.32 -4.59 14.44
C CYS A 127 0.33 -5.51 13.71
N ASN A 128 -0.42 -4.98 12.75
CA ASN A 128 -1.46 -5.72 12.04
C ASN A 128 -1.00 -6.32 10.70
N ALA A 129 0.06 -5.79 10.10
CA ALA A 129 0.56 -6.22 8.81
C ALA A 129 1.12 -7.66 8.85
N LEU A 130 0.70 -8.44 7.86
CA LEU A 130 1.29 -9.73 7.46
C LEU A 130 2.17 -9.54 6.22
N SER A 131 2.77 -10.61 5.70
CA SER A 131 3.65 -10.56 4.51
C SER A 131 3.01 -9.79 3.35
N PHE A 132 1.82 -10.21 2.91
CA PHE A 132 1.09 -9.61 1.80
C PHE A 132 0.50 -8.21 2.09
N HIS A 133 0.63 -7.71 3.33
CA HIS A 133 0.15 -6.38 3.72
C HIS A 133 1.26 -5.32 3.70
N LEU A 134 2.52 -5.72 3.89
CA LEU A 134 3.63 -4.78 3.99
C LEU A 134 3.89 -4.12 2.64
N THR A 135 4.40 -2.90 2.60
CA THR A 135 4.85 -2.23 1.37
C THR A 135 3.81 -2.25 0.23
N GLN A 136 2.53 -2.36 0.58
CA GLN A 136 1.44 -2.30 -0.38
C GLN A 136 1.16 -0.85 -0.75
N LEU A 137 0.67 -0.67 -1.96
CA LEU A 137 0.44 0.65 -2.52
C LEU A 137 -0.51 1.49 -1.65
N GLU A 138 -1.58 0.87 -1.12
CA GLU A 138 -2.57 1.53 -0.26
C GLU A 138 -2.00 2.03 1.06
N ALA A 139 -0.95 1.39 1.57
CA ALA A 139 -0.24 1.87 2.75
C ALA A 139 0.69 3.05 2.36
N ILE A 140 1.48 2.89 1.30
CA ILE A 140 2.48 3.89 0.88
C ILE A 140 1.82 5.24 0.55
N ILE A 141 0.71 5.24 -0.18
CA ILE A 141 -0.01 6.47 -0.57
C ILE A 141 -0.62 7.26 0.58
N ILE A 142 -0.67 6.72 1.81
CA ILE A 142 -1.20 7.43 2.97
C ILE A 142 -0.39 8.71 3.23
N PHE A 143 0.94 8.66 3.09
CA PHE A 143 1.76 9.83 3.35
C PHE A 143 1.50 10.98 2.36
N PRO A 144 1.54 10.81 1.02
CA PRO A 144 1.24 11.89 0.10
C PRO A 144 -0.22 12.38 0.21
N LEU A 145 -1.20 11.50 0.49
CA LEU A 145 -2.58 11.93 0.78
C LEU A 145 -2.66 12.80 2.04
N PHE A 146 -1.95 12.43 3.11
CA PHE A 146 -1.87 13.26 4.32
C PHE A 146 -1.24 14.63 4.04
N LEU A 147 -0.17 14.68 3.26
CA LEU A 147 0.46 15.94 2.86
C LEU A 147 -0.50 16.84 2.07
N ILE A 148 -1.32 16.27 1.17
CA ILE A 148 -2.35 17.02 0.44
C ILE A 148 -3.35 17.64 1.45
N VAL A 149 -3.89 16.84 2.38
CA VAL A 149 -4.83 17.34 3.40
C VAL A 149 -4.21 18.46 4.25
N TRP A 150 -2.99 18.25 4.72
CA TRP A 150 -2.28 19.25 5.53
C TRP A 150 -2.02 20.55 4.75
N LEU A 151 -1.54 20.47 3.51
CA LEU A 151 -1.24 21.64 2.70
C LEU A 151 -2.51 22.41 2.32
N LEU A 152 -3.62 21.72 2.03
CA LEU A 152 -4.92 22.35 1.79
C LEU A 152 -5.39 23.12 3.03
N ASP A 153 -5.29 22.54 4.21
CA ASP A 153 -5.66 23.22 5.46
C ASP A 153 -4.73 24.40 5.79
N LYS A 154 -3.42 24.21 5.62
CA LYS A 154 -2.43 25.27 5.77
C LYS A 154 -2.70 26.44 4.82
N ALA A 155 -3.07 26.16 3.56
CA ALA A 155 -3.41 27.18 2.59
C ALA A 155 -4.69 27.92 2.97
N TYR A 156 -5.71 27.18 3.43
CA TYR A 156 -6.97 27.76 3.91
C TYR A 156 -6.76 28.75 5.07
N LYS A 157 -5.90 28.40 6.05
CA LYS A 157 -5.58 29.26 7.20
C LYS A 157 -4.63 30.42 6.88
N ALA A 158 -3.96 30.41 5.73
CA ALA A 158 -2.97 31.41 5.36
C ALA A 158 -3.61 32.58 4.60
N GLU A 159 -4.40 33.41 5.28
CA GLU A 159 -5.26 34.43 4.64
C GLU A 159 -4.54 35.49 3.78
N ASN A 160 -3.23 35.75 3.98
CA ASN A 160 -2.48 36.81 3.29
C ASN A 160 -0.99 36.51 3.03
N LYS A 161 -0.57 35.23 2.92
CA LYS A 161 0.86 34.89 2.79
C LYS A 161 1.32 34.77 1.33
N ASN A 162 2.49 35.32 1.02
CA ASN A 162 3.15 35.27 -0.30
C ASN A 162 3.42 33.85 -0.84
N ASN A 163 3.26 32.79 -0.03
CA ASN A 163 3.64 31.43 -0.40
C ASN A 163 2.47 30.53 -0.83
N LEU A 164 1.29 31.10 -1.13
CA LEU A 164 0.14 30.31 -1.60
C LEU A 164 0.45 29.59 -2.92
N PHE A 165 1.11 30.26 -3.86
CA PHE A 165 1.50 29.64 -5.14
C PHE A 165 2.30 28.35 -4.93
N VAL A 166 3.37 28.42 -4.13
CA VAL A 166 4.24 27.27 -3.82
C VAL A 166 3.48 26.16 -3.12
N THR A 167 2.53 26.52 -2.24
CA THR A 167 1.71 25.54 -1.51
C THR A 167 0.79 24.76 -2.46
N TYR A 168 0.05 25.45 -3.33
CA TYR A 168 -0.82 24.79 -4.31
C TYR A 168 -0.04 24.05 -5.40
N PHE A 169 1.10 24.59 -5.82
CA PHE A 169 2.03 23.89 -6.71
C PHE A 169 2.51 22.56 -6.11
N ALA A 170 2.89 22.55 -4.83
CA ALA A 170 3.26 21.31 -4.12
C ALA A 170 2.09 20.33 -4.01
N ILE A 171 0.86 20.82 -3.74
CA ILE A 171 -0.36 19.99 -3.77
C ILE A 171 -0.54 19.34 -5.15
N GLY A 172 -0.36 20.11 -6.22
CA GLY A 172 -0.41 19.61 -7.60
C GLY A 172 0.55 18.45 -7.86
N ILE A 173 1.82 18.61 -7.47
CA ILE A 173 2.84 17.55 -7.61
C ILE A 173 2.40 16.29 -6.86
N LEU A 174 1.93 16.41 -5.61
CA LEU A 174 1.48 15.28 -4.81
C LEU A 174 0.26 14.58 -5.42
N ILE A 175 -0.70 15.34 -5.95
CA ILE A 175 -1.84 14.78 -6.69
C ILE A 175 -1.35 13.95 -7.89
N GLY A 176 -0.40 14.49 -8.67
CA GLY A 176 0.19 13.78 -9.80
C GLY A 176 0.86 12.48 -9.38
N ILE A 177 1.64 12.48 -8.29
CA ILE A 177 2.29 11.27 -7.75
C ILE A 177 1.24 10.23 -7.33
N VAL A 178 0.18 10.63 -6.60
CA VAL A 178 -0.87 9.71 -6.15
C VAL A 178 -1.60 9.09 -7.33
N LEU A 179 -1.97 9.89 -8.34
CA LEU A 179 -2.72 9.41 -9.52
C LEU A 179 -1.87 8.55 -10.45
N LEU A 180 -0.57 8.85 -10.60
CA LEU A 180 0.38 7.99 -11.30
C LEU A 180 0.70 6.70 -10.53
N SER A 181 0.34 6.61 -9.26
CA SER A 181 0.46 5.39 -8.48
C SER A 181 -0.81 4.54 -8.56
N LYS A 182 -1.99 5.14 -8.42
CA LYS A 182 -3.29 4.49 -8.66
C LYS A 182 -4.37 5.52 -9.01
N LEU A 183 -4.93 5.43 -10.22
CA LEU A 183 -6.01 6.33 -10.66
C LEU A 183 -7.28 6.21 -9.79
N VAL A 184 -7.50 5.05 -9.18
CA VAL A 184 -8.66 4.77 -8.33
C VAL A 184 -8.74 5.68 -7.09
N PHE A 185 -7.65 6.36 -6.72
CA PHE A 185 -7.63 7.32 -5.61
C PHE A 185 -8.15 8.72 -6.01
N SER A 186 -8.46 8.96 -7.29
CA SER A 186 -9.00 10.24 -7.75
C SER A 186 -10.27 10.71 -7.03
N PRO A 187 -11.25 9.87 -6.63
CA PRO A 187 -12.41 10.34 -5.90
C PRO A 187 -12.06 10.92 -4.53
N ILE A 188 -11.03 10.37 -3.86
CA ILE A 188 -10.56 10.86 -2.55
C ILE A 188 -9.99 12.27 -2.72
N ILE A 189 -9.10 12.46 -3.70
CA ILE A 189 -8.51 13.77 -4.00
C ILE A 189 -9.60 14.78 -4.39
N PHE A 190 -10.54 14.39 -5.25
CA PHE A 190 -11.65 15.24 -5.65
C PHE A 190 -12.48 15.68 -4.45
N SER A 191 -12.75 14.78 -3.50
CA SER A 191 -13.47 15.13 -2.26
C SER A 191 -12.70 16.14 -1.40
N PHE A 192 -11.37 16.04 -1.34
CA PHE A 192 -10.55 17.01 -0.62
C PHE A 192 -10.64 18.40 -1.25
N LEU A 193 -10.49 18.47 -2.58
CA LEU A 193 -10.57 19.72 -3.32
C LEU A 193 -11.97 20.34 -3.23
N LEU A 194 -13.03 19.53 -3.34
CA LEU A 194 -14.40 19.99 -3.23
C LEU A 194 -14.67 20.63 -1.87
N ILE A 195 -14.31 19.96 -0.77
CA ILE A 195 -14.46 20.50 0.58
C ILE A 195 -13.64 21.78 0.74
N HIS A 196 -12.37 21.76 0.31
CA HIS A 196 -11.49 22.91 0.42
C HIS A 196 -12.04 24.14 -0.31
N PHE A 197 -12.56 23.98 -1.53
CA PHE A 197 -13.13 25.08 -2.29
C PHE A 197 -14.48 25.54 -1.73
N ILE A 198 -15.32 24.65 -1.17
CA ILE A 198 -16.54 25.05 -0.45
C ILE A 198 -16.21 25.98 0.73
N PHE A 199 -15.17 25.67 1.51
CA PHE A 199 -14.73 26.53 2.60
C PHE A 199 -14.13 27.84 2.11
N THR A 200 -13.33 27.80 1.05
CA THR A 200 -12.69 29.00 0.47
C THR A 200 -13.71 29.96 -0.17
N LEU A 201 -14.74 29.43 -0.83
CA LEU A 201 -15.80 30.23 -1.47
C LEU A 201 -16.61 31.06 -0.47
N LYS A 202 -16.58 30.72 0.82
CA LYS A 202 -17.23 31.52 1.87
C LYS A 202 -16.52 32.86 2.12
N SER A 203 -15.24 32.97 1.78
CA SER A 203 -14.43 34.16 2.07
C SER A 203 -13.75 34.78 0.85
N LYS A 204 -13.66 34.06 -0.27
CA LYS A 204 -12.99 34.50 -1.50
C LYS A 204 -13.87 34.25 -2.72
N ASN A 205 -13.69 35.07 -3.76
CA ASN A 205 -14.42 34.91 -5.03
C ASN A 205 -13.80 33.82 -5.93
N VAL A 206 -14.54 33.41 -6.95
CA VAL A 206 -14.11 32.36 -7.91
C VAL A 206 -12.82 32.75 -8.65
N THR A 207 -12.68 34.03 -9.03
CA THR A 207 -11.47 34.54 -9.71
C THR A 207 -10.21 34.36 -8.88
N TYR A 208 -10.30 34.57 -7.57
CA TYR A 208 -9.21 34.32 -6.63
C TYR A 208 -8.83 32.83 -6.59
N ILE A 209 -9.83 31.95 -6.51
CA ILE A 209 -9.61 30.49 -6.49
C ILE A 209 -8.91 30.03 -7.77
N ILE A 210 -9.39 30.47 -8.93
CA ILE A 210 -8.80 30.10 -10.23
C ILE A 210 -7.33 30.55 -10.30
N SER A 211 -7.08 31.85 -10.06
CA SER A 211 -5.76 32.44 -10.28
C SER A 211 -4.72 32.06 -9.21
N LYS A 212 -5.12 31.89 -7.95
CA LYS A 212 -4.20 31.66 -6.82
C LYS A 212 -4.13 30.21 -6.35
N GLN A 213 -5.11 29.38 -6.69
CA GLN A 213 -5.20 28.01 -6.19
C GLN A 213 -5.16 26.98 -7.31
N ILE A 214 -6.09 27.07 -8.27
CA ILE A 214 -6.21 26.08 -9.36
C ILE A 214 -5.02 26.17 -10.32
N LEU A 215 -4.65 27.37 -10.79
CA LEU A 215 -3.56 27.51 -11.75
C LEU A 215 -2.21 26.95 -11.22
N PRO A 216 -1.71 27.32 -10.03
CA PRO A 216 -0.47 26.74 -9.51
C PRO A 216 -0.57 25.23 -9.28
N MET A 217 -1.74 24.74 -8.85
CA MET A 217 -1.98 23.31 -8.67
C MET A 217 -1.95 22.54 -9.99
N ILE A 218 -2.53 23.07 -11.07
CA ILE A 218 -2.43 22.48 -12.42
C ILE A 218 -0.97 22.46 -12.86
N VAL A 219 -0.24 23.56 -12.71
CA VAL A 219 1.19 23.61 -13.07
C VAL A 219 1.99 22.57 -12.30
N GLY A 220 1.73 22.42 -10.99
CA GLY A 220 2.36 21.39 -10.17
C GLY A 220 1.99 19.96 -10.60
N PHE A 221 0.72 19.71 -10.91
CA PHE A 221 0.23 18.40 -11.39
C PHE A 221 0.83 17.99 -12.73
N VAL A 222 0.99 18.97 -13.64
CA VAL A 222 1.56 18.75 -14.96
C VAL A 222 3.00 18.28 -14.90
N ILE A 223 3.79 18.57 -13.86
CA ILE A 223 5.20 18.15 -13.78
C ILE A 223 5.38 16.62 -13.73
N PRO A 224 4.91 15.89 -12.70
CA PRO A 224 5.06 14.43 -12.66
C PRO A 224 4.35 13.77 -13.85
N LEU A 225 3.20 14.31 -14.29
CA LEU A 225 2.51 13.82 -15.47
C LEU A 225 3.34 14.00 -16.74
N SER A 226 3.99 15.15 -16.94
CA SER A 226 4.81 15.42 -18.12
C SER A 226 6.06 14.55 -18.16
N ILE A 227 6.67 14.25 -17.00
CA ILE A 227 7.78 13.29 -16.91
C ILE A 227 7.33 11.92 -17.40
N PHE A 228 6.16 11.45 -16.94
CA PHE A 228 5.60 10.19 -17.41
C PHE A 228 5.20 10.23 -18.89
N LEU A 229 4.52 11.29 -19.36
CA LEU A 229 4.15 11.43 -20.76
C LEU A 229 5.38 11.49 -21.68
N PHE A 230 6.44 12.18 -21.25
CA PHE A 230 7.71 12.20 -21.98
C PHE A 230 8.32 10.81 -22.11
N TYR A 231 8.32 10.01 -21.03
CA TYR A 231 8.69 8.59 -21.08
C TYR A 231 7.82 7.81 -22.08
N VAL A 232 6.50 8.03 -22.06
CA VAL A 232 5.55 7.37 -22.98
C VAL A 232 5.84 7.72 -24.44
N PHE A 233 6.07 8.99 -24.76
CA PHE A 233 6.35 9.44 -26.13
C PHE A 233 7.73 8.99 -26.63
N ILE A 234 8.77 9.02 -25.80
CA ILE A 234 10.11 8.53 -26.17
C ILE A 234 10.05 7.06 -26.57
N HIS A 235 9.28 6.26 -25.83
CA HIS A 235 9.21 4.82 -26.05
C HIS A 235 8.11 4.38 -27.02
N ARG A 236 7.28 5.32 -27.50
CA ARG A 236 6.15 5.09 -28.43
C ARG A 236 5.16 4.05 -27.91
N ILE A 237 4.73 4.23 -26.66
CA ILE A 237 3.82 3.31 -25.94
C ILE A 237 2.46 3.96 -25.60
N GLU A 238 2.09 5.02 -26.32
CA GLU A 238 0.88 5.82 -26.10
C GLU A 238 -0.39 4.94 -26.06
N ASN A 239 -0.55 4.09 -27.08
CA ASN A 239 -1.71 3.20 -27.19
C ASN A 239 -1.74 2.16 -26.06
N LEU A 240 -0.58 1.60 -25.70
CA LEU A 240 -0.48 0.62 -24.62
C LEU A 240 -0.85 1.23 -23.27
N VAL A 241 -0.37 2.45 -22.99
CA VAL A 241 -0.69 3.16 -21.75
C VAL A 241 -2.18 3.50 -21.69
N PHE A 242 -2.76 3.96 -22.80
CA PHE A 242 -4.20 4.22 -22.87
C PHE A 242 -5.01 2.94 -22.59
N ASP A 243 -4.63 1.83 -23.22
CA ASP A 243 -5.28 0.54 -23.01
C ASP A 243 -5.17 0.08 -21.55
N ILE A 244 -3.98 0.16 -20.96
CA ILE A 244 -3.73 -0.27 -19.57
C ILE A 244 -4.45 0.61 -18.54
N PHE A 245 -4.50 1.92 -18.75
CA PHE A 245 -5.09 2.85 -17.78
C PHE A 245 -6.61 2.86 -17.83
N PHE A 246 -7.19 2.66 -19.01
CA PHE A 246 -8.62 2.88 -19.22
C PHE A 246 -9.34 1.65 -19.79
N LYS A 247 -8.87 1.09 -20.89
CA LYS A 247 -9.59 0.03 -21.60
C LYS A 247 -9.61 -1.28 -20.80
N ILE A 248 -8.44 -1.80 -20.45
CA ILE A 248 -8.30 -3.11 -19.81
C ILE A 248 -8.98 -3.14 -18.42
N PRO A 249 -8.79 -2.16 -17.52
CA PRO A 249 -9.51 -2.17 -16.25
C PRO A 249 -11.03 -2.22 -16.42
N THR A 250 -11.59 -1.50 -17.41
CA THR A 250 -13.03 -1.56 -17.68
C THR A 250 -13.46 -2.94 -18.20
N SER A 251 -12.65 -3.57 -19.06
CA SER A 251 -12.90 -4.93 -19.55
C SER A 251 -12.79 -5.98 -18.45
N VAL A 252 -11.81 -5.87 -17.55
CA VAL A 252 -11.61 -6.81 -16.43
C VAL A 252 -12.74 -6.68 -15.40
N VAL A 253 -13.25 -5.46 -15.14
CA VAL A 253 -14.42 -5.27 -14.26
C VAL A 253 -15.71 -5.82 -14.87
N ALA A 254 -15.78 -5.95 -16.20
CA ALA A 254 -16.92 -6.55 -16.89
C ALA A 254 -16.91 -8.09 -16.87
N LEU A 255 -15.83 -8.72 -16.39
CA LEU A 255 -15.79 -10.18 -16.20
C LEU A 255 -16.64 -10.56 -14.98
N GLU A 256 -17.80 -11.19 -15.23
CA GLU A 256 -18.79 -11.52 -14.20
C GLU A 256 -18.26 -12.50 -13.13
N ASP A 257 -17.33 -13.37 -13.50
CA ASP A 257 -16.74 -14.39 -12.64
C ASP A 257 -15.73 -13.84 -11.61
N GLN A 258 -15.37 -12.56 -11.69
CA GLN A 258 -14.33 -11.96 -10.85
C GLN A 258 -14.84 -11.31 -9.55
N VAL A 259 -16.17 -11.27 -9.34
CA VAL A 259 -16.75 -10.67 -8.12
C VAL A 259 -16.80 -11.70 -7.00
N ASP A 260 -15.84 -11.61 -6.07
CA ASP A 260 -15.73 -12.51 -4.92
C ASP A 260 -16.23 -11.83 -3.63
N LEU A 261 -17.53 -11.92 -3.37
CA LEU A 261 -18.13 -11.37 -2.15
C LEU A 261 -17.57 -12.00 -0.87
N ASN A 262 -17.10 -13.25 -0.91
CA ASN A 262 -16.50 -13.90 0.24
C ASN A 262 -15.19 -13.23 0.62
N ARG A 263 -14.38 -12.82 -0.38
CA ARG A 263 -13.16 -12.04 -0.17
C ARG A 263 -13.45 -10.70 0.48
N LEU A 264 -14.48 -9.98 0.02
CA LEU A 264 -14.90 -8.72 0.66
C LEU A 264 -15.31 -8.94 2.12
N ILE A 265 -16.17 -9.93 2.38
CA ILE A 265 -16.63 -10.25 3.74
C ILE A 265 -15.45 -10.65 4.63
N SER A 266 -14.52 -11.46 4.11
CA SER A 266 -13.30 -11.86 4.82
C SER A 266 -12.43 -10.65 5.18
N SER A 267 -12.21 -9.75 4.22
CA SER A 267 -11.43 -8.53 4.41
C SER A 267 -12.08 -7.56 5.39
N ILE A 268 -13.40 -7.37 5.33
CA ILE A 268 -14.16 -6.59 6.31
C ILE A 268 -14.05 -7.23 7.69
N LYS A 269 -14.26 -8.54 7.81
CA LYS A 269 -14.12 -9.27 9.09
C LYS A 269 -12.71 -9.15 9.65
N TRP A 270 -11.69 -9.28 8.82
CA TRP A 270 -10.29 -9.06 9.21
C TRP A 270 -10.10 -7.65 9.75
N PHE A 271 -10.54 -6.63 9.00
CA PHE A 271 -10.38 -5.23 9.37
C PHE A 271 -11.12 -4.92 10.68
N LEU A 272 -12.39 -5.30 10.80
CA LEU A 272 -13.17 -5.13 12.02
C LEU A 272 -12.54 -5.88 13.20
N ARG A 273 -12.08 -7.12 13.00
CA ARG A 273 -11.40 -7.87 14.06
C ARG A 273 -10.12 -7.18 14.49
N LYS A 274 -9.33 -6.61 13.59
CA LYS A 274 -8.06 -5.95 13.95
C LYS A 274 -8.29 -4.55 14.50
N MET A 275 -9.31 -3.82 14.04
CA MET A 275 -9.52 -2.41 14.34
C MET A 275 -10.70 -2.11 15.27
N SER A 276 -11.45 -3.11 15.75
CA SER A 276 -12.70 -2.91 16.51
C SER A 276 -12.60 -1.84 17.59
N LEU A 277 -11.56 -1.91 18.42
CA LEU A 277 -11.39 -0.99 19.53
C LEU A 277 -11.01 0.43 19.07
N LEU A 278 -10.16 0.53 18.04
CA LEU A 278 -9.81 1.81 17.43
C LEU A 278 -11.01 2.43 16.70
N LEU A 279 -11.89 1.63 16.10
CA LEU A 279 -13.12 2.09 15.47
C LEU A 279 -14.13 2.64 16.50
N ILE A 280 -14.23 2.03 17.68
CA ILE A 280 -15.04 2.54 18.79
C ILE A 280 -14.49 3.90 19.24
N LEU A 281 -13.17 3.98 19.49
CA LEU A 281 -12.52 5.24 19.85
C LEU A 281 -12.66 6.30 18.75
N ALA A 282 -12.53 5.91 17.48
CA ALA A 282 -12.69 6.80 16.35
C ALA A 282 -14.11 7.37 16.28
N SER A 283 -15.13 6.54 16.55
CA SER A 283 -16.53 6.99 16.63
C SER A 283 -16.72 8.07 17.70
N ILE A 284 -16.10 7.91 18.87
CA ILE A 284 -16.09 8.92 19.93
C ILE A 284 -15.38 10.19 19.46
N GLY A 285 -14.19 10.05 18.85
CA GLY A 285 -13.41 11.18 18.34
C GLY A 285 -14.17 12.01 17.30
N VAL A 286 -14.85 11.35 16.36
CA VAL A 286 -15.71 12.01 15.36
C VAL A 286 -16.86 12.76 16.04
N PHE A 287 -17.57 12.14 16.98
CA PHE A 287 -18.77 12.75 17.56
C PHE A 287 -18.47 14.05 18.35
N PHE A 288 -17.36 14.09 19.09
CA PHE A 288 -17.10 15.19 20.02
C PHE A 288 -16.23 16.34 19.47
N PHE A 289 -15.56 16.20 18.33
CA PHE A 289 -14.53 17.16 17.92
C PHE A 289 -14.70 17.81 16.55
N LEU A 290 -15.73 17.47 15.76
CA LEU A 290 -15.89 18.03 14.41
C LEU A 290 -15.98 19.56 14.33
N LYS A 291 -16.30 20.23 15.44
CA LYS A 291 -16.39 21.69 15.49
C LYS A 291 -15.03 22.40 15.61
N LYS A 292 -14.02 21.74 16.18
CA LYS A 292 -12.65 22.28 16.25
C LYS A 292 -11.94 21.96 14.95
N GLU A 293 -11.17 22.89 14.40
CA GLU A 293 -10.38 22.64 13.17
C GLU A 293 -11.24 22.10 12.01
N SER A 294 -12.43 22.67 11.84
CA SER A 294 -13.51 22.10 11.01
C SER A 294 -13.09 21.79 9.57
N HIS A 295 -12.24 22.63 8.97
CA HIS A 295 -11.72 22.39 7.62
C HIS A 295 -10.84 21.12 7.57
N PHE A 296 -9.78 21.03 8.39
CA PHE A 296 -8.91 19.86 8.48
C PHE A 296 -9.69 18.58 8.78
N LEU A 297 -10.54 18.58 9.81
CA LEU A 297 -11.30 17.39 10.19
C LEU A 297 -12.32 16.97 9.12
N SER A 298 -12.93 17.93 8.40
CA SER A 298 -13.82 17.59 7.27
C SER A 298 -13.08 16.85 6.17
N LEU A 299 -11.83 17.24 5.87
CA LEU A 299 -10.99 16.52 4.90
C LEU A 299 -10.66 15.10 5.37
N ILE A 300 -10.35 14.90 6.65
CA ILE A 300 -10.08 13.57 7.22
C ILE A 300 -11.34 12.69 7.24
N VAL A 301 -12.52 13.24 7.55
CA VAL A 301 -13.80 12.51 7.44
C VAL A 301 -14.06 12.10 5.99
N ALA A 302 -13.88 13.02 5.05
CA ALA A 302 -14.06 12.72 3.63
C ALA A 302 -13.12 11.63 3.15
N TRP A 303 -11.86 11.61 3.63
CA TRP A 303 -10.96 10.49 3.40
C TRP A 303 -11.58 9.19 3.91
N GLY A 304 -11.98 9.13 5.18
CA GLY A 304 -12.56 7.91 5.75
C GLY A 304 -13.76 7.38 4.95
N VAL A 305 -14.68 8.26 4.58
CA VAL A 305 -15.90 7.90 3.84
C VAL A 305 -15.60 7.54 2.39
N ILE A 306 -14.96 8.44 1.64
CA ILE A 306 -14.70 8.23 0.20
C ILE A 306 -13.65 7.14 -0.02
N GLY A 307 -12.66 7.03 0.86
CA GLY A 307 -11.68 5.94 0.85
C GLY A 307 -12.35 4.58 1.02
N PHE A 308 -13.34 4.46 1.90
CA PHE A 308 -14.13 3.23 2.02
C PHE A 308 -14.92 2.93 0.75
N LEU A 309 -15.57 3.94 0.14
CA LEU A 309 -16.26 3.76 -1.15
C LEU A 309 -15.30 3.35 -2.27
N VAL A 310 -14.09 3.90 -2.31
CA VAL A 310 -13.03 3.51 -3.26
C VAL A 310 -12.59 2.06 -3.06
N ILE A 311 -12.55 1.56 -1.82
CA ILE A 311 -12.30 0.13 -1.55
C ILE A 311 -13.45 -0.71 -2.12
N LEU A 312 -14.71 -0.31 -1.88
CA LEU A 312 -15.88 -1.04 -2.38
C LEU A 312 -15.96 -1.05 -3.92
N MET A 313 -15.51 0.03 -4.57
CA MET A 313 -15.49 0.15 -6.03
C MET A 313 -14.53 -0.84 -6.71
N GLN A 314 -13.51 -1.34 -6.00
CA GLN A 314 -12.51 -2.28 -6.52
C GLN A 314 -13.02 -3.74 -6.51
N LYS A 315 -14.12 -3.99 -7.23
CA LYS A 315 -14.84 -5.28 -7.22
C LYS A 315 -13.98 -6.53 -7.43
N THR A 316 -12.93 -6.40 -8.24
CA THR A 316 -12.04 -7.51 -8.62
C THR A 316 -10.89 -7.73 -7.64
N SER A 317 -10.77 -6.88 -6.61
CA SER A 317 -9.64 -6.89 -5.69
C SER A 317 -10.11 -6.40 -4.34
N TRP A 318 -10.85 -7.20 -3.58
CA TRP A 318 -11.25 -6.86 -2.21
C TRP A 318 -10.31 -7.44 -1.16
N TRP A 319 -9.00 -7.28 -1.35
CA TRP A 319 -7.99 -7.78 -0.43
C TRP A 319 -7.94 -6.98 0.88
N SER A 320 -7.53 -7.60 1.98
CA SER A 320 -7.55 -6.96 3.29
C SER A 320 -6.57 -5.79 3.40
N TYR A 321 -5.48 -5.81 2.61
CA TYR A 321 -4.54 -4.68 2.54
C TYR A 321 -5.18 -3.41 1.97
N HIS A 322 -6.26 -3.49 1.18
CA HIS A 322 -6.94 -2.29 0.72
C HIS A 322 -7.53 -1.43 1.84
N PHE A 323 -7.89 -2.06 2.96
CA PHE A 323 -8.37 -1.35 4.15
C PHE A 323 -7.27 -0.56 4.87
N GLN A 324 -6.00 -0.71 4.48
CA GLN A 324 -4.90 0.11 5.00
C GLN A 324 -5.08 1.58 4.68
N LEU A 325 -5.74 1.90 3.57
CA LEU A 325 -6.13 3.26 3.19
C LEU A 325 -6.92 4.00 4.30
N LEU A 326 -7.59 3.27 5.20
CA LEU A 326 -8.38 3.83 6.30
C LEU A 326 -7.58 4.03 7.60
N TYR A 327 -6.30 3.63 7.66
CA TYR A 327 -5.53 3.66 8.90
C TYR A 327 -5.30 5.09 9.40
N LEU A 328 -5.09 6.06 8.50
CA LEU A 328 -4.94 7.46 8.90
C LEU A 328 -6.21 8.04 9.53
N PRO A 329 -7.38 8.07 8.85
CA PRO A 329 -8.58 8.65 9.44
C PRO A 329 -8.99 7.93 10.73
N VAL A 330 -8.92 6.59 10.75
CA VAL A 330 -9.22 5.81 11.97
C VAL A 330 -8.22 6.13 13.09
N GLY A 331 -6.92 6.20 12.79
CA GLY A 331 -5.88 6.47 13.78
C GLY A 331 -5.97 7.88 14.39
N ILE A 332 -6.22 8.91 13.58
CA ILE A 332 -6.44 10.29 14.07
C ILE A 332 -7.64 10.33 15.01
N PHE A 333 -8.80 9.86 14.57
CA PHE A 333 -10.00 9.92 15.40
C PHE A 333 -9.92 9.01 16.62
N ALA A 334 -9.25 7.85 16.53
CA ALA A 334 -9.05 6.97 17.67
C ALA A 334 -8.18 7.63 18.75
N ALA A 335 -7.11 8.32 18.35
CA ALA A 335 -6.28 9.09 19.27
C ALA A 335 -7.09 10.21 19.95
N MET A 336 -7.94 10.92 19.19
CA MET A 336 -8.81 11.97 19.74
C MET A 336 -9.86 11.41 20.71
N GLY A 337 -10.47 10.27 20.39
CA GLY A 337 -11.42 9.59 21.26
C GLY A 337 -10.78 9.13 22.56
N LEU A 338 -9.55 8.61 22.50
CA LEU A 338 -8.81 8.21 23.71
C LEU A 338 -8.39 9.42 24.55
N ASP A 339 -7.93 10.52 23.93
CA ASP A 339 -7.63 11.77 24.63
C ASP A 339 -8.83 12.28 25.41
N TYR A 340 -10.02 12.25 24.79
CA TYR A 340 -11.26 12.65 25.45
C TYR A 340 -11.58 11.79 26.67
N ILE A 341 -11.53 10.46 26.54
CA ILE A 341 -11.79 9.54 27.65
C ILE A 341 -10.79 9.78 28.79
N LEU A 342 -9.50 9.89 28.45
CA LEU A 342 -8.45 10.12 29.45
C LEU A 342 -8.59 11.47 30.13
N TYR A 343 -8.91 12.53 29.41
CA TYR A 343 -9.15 13.86 29.98
C TYR A 343 -10.25 13.82 31.04
N HIS A 344 -11.39 13.19 30.74
CA HIS A 344 -12.51 13.08 31.68
C HIS A 344 -12.20 12.16 32.86
N LEU A 345 -11.54 11.03 32.64
CA LEU A 345 -11.14 10.12 33.70
C LEU A 345 -10.14 10.76 34.67
N LEU A 346 -9.12 11.43 34.13
CA LEU A 346 -8.07 12.09 34.92
C LEU A 346 -8.60 13.31 35.69
N ARG A 347 -9.59 14.02 35.15
CA ARG A 347 -10.26 15.11 35.86
C ARG A 347 -11.01 14.60 37.10
N TYR A 348 -11.54 13.38 37.05
CA TYR A 348 -12.24 12.75 38.17
C TYR A 348 -11.29 12.16 39.21
N THR A 349 -10.23 11.47 38.77
CA THR A 349 -9.29 10.79 39.69
C THR A 349 -8.28 11.73 40.34
N GLN A 350 -7.99 12.89 39.74
CA GLN A 350 -7.03 13.89 40.23
C GLN A 350 -5.74 13.27 40.81
N PRO A 351 -4.99 12.50 40.01
CA PRO A 351 -3.81 11.78 40.51
C PRO A 351 -2.83 12.74 41.18
N SER A 352 -2.37 12.37 42.37
CA SER A 352 -1.57 13.24 43.25
C SER A 352 -0.20 13.62 42.68
N THR A 353 0.31 12.88 41.68
CA THR A 353 1.60 13.15 41.04
C THR A 353 1.56 12.93 39.53
N GLN A 354 2.44 13.64 38.80
CA GLN A 354 2.61 13.45 37.34
C GLN A 354 3.10 12.04 36.98
N LEU A 355 3.84 11.38 37.87
CA LEU A 355 4.28 9.99 37.67
C LEU A 355 3.08 9.04 37.63
N ILE A 356 2.15 9.16 38.59
CA ILE A 356 0.93 8.35 38.64
C ILE A 356 0.08 8.61 37.39
N LYS A 357 -0.05 9.88 36.99
CA LYS A 357 -0.76 10.26 35.75
C LYS A 357 -0.14 9.58 34.53
N GLY A 358 1.18 9.64 34.38
CA GLY A 358 1.92 9.01 33.29
C GLY A 358 1.76 7.48 33.27
N LEU A 359 1.89 6.83 34.42
CA LEU A 359 1.69 5.38 34.56
C LEU A 359 0.25 4.98 34.21
N LEU A 360 -0.75 5.75 34.63
CA LEU A 360 -2.15 5.51 34.27
C LEU A 360 -2.36 5.62 32.76
N ILE A 361 -1.82 6.66 32.13
CA ILE A 361 -1.91 6.87 30.67
C ILE A 361 -1.25 5.70 29.93
N ILE A 362 -0.02 5.30 30.33
CA ILE A 362 0.70 4.17 29.72
C ILE A 362 -0.11 2.88 29.87
N THR A 363 -0.65 2.63 31.07
CA THR A 363 -1.46 1.43 31.35
C THR A 363 -2.72 1.39 30.48
N ILE A 364 -3.41 2.53 30.35
CA ILE A 364 -4.61 2.64 29.52
C ILE A 364 -4.26 2.51 28.04
N CYS A 365 -3.22 3.19 27.56
CA CYS A 365 -2.77 3.06 26.17
C CYS A 365 -2.36 1.61 25.86
N TYR A 366 -1.64 0.96 26.78
CA TYR A 366 -1.31 -0.45 26.66
C TYR A 366 -2.56 -1.32 26.59
N PHE A 367 -3.54 -1.12 27.46
CA PHE A 367 -4.81 -1.85 27.41
C PHE A 367 -5.52 -1.69 26.05
N PHE A 368 -5.62 -0.46 25.53
CA PHE A 368 -6.25 -0.19 24.25
C PHE A 368 -5.47 -0.73 23.04
N LEU A 369 -4.16 -0.93 23.18
CA LEU A 369 -3.27 -1.43 22.13
C LEU A 369 -2.80 -2.86 22.38
N HIS A 370 -3.29 -3.51 23.45
CA HIS A 370 -2.84 -4.83 23.88
C HIS A 370 -3.08 -5.87 22.79
N LYS A 371 -4.23 -5.81 22.13
CA LYS A 371 -4.58 -6.70 21.01
C LYS A 371 -3.61 -6.55 19.81
N GLN A 372 -3.06 -5.35 19.63
CA GLN A 372 -2.18 -5.01 18.51
C GLN A 372 -0.78 -5.53 18.83
N PHE A 373 -0.30 -5.29 20.05
CA PHE A 373 0.93 -5.88 20.56
C PHE A 373 0.89 -7.41 20.60
N ASN A 374 -0.21 -8.02 21.06
CA ASN A 374 -0.36 -9.48 21.06
C ASN A 374 -0.34 -10.02 19.63
N THR A 375 -1.03 -9.35 18.69
CA THR A 375 -0.96 -9.71 17.28
C THR A 375 0.48 -9.67 16.81
N PHE A 376 1.20 -8.57 17.04
CA PHE A 376 2.61 -8.43 16.68
C PHE A 376 3.46 -9.55 17.28
N TRP A 377 3.34 -9.81 18.58
CA TRP A 377 4.14 -10.79 19.31
C TRP A 377 3.90 -12.21 18.79
N HIS A 378 2.64 -12.61 18.59
CA HIS A 378 2.29 -13.92 18.06
C HIS A 378 2.81 -14.15 16.64
N HIS A 379 2.79 -13.13 15.78
CA HIS A 379 3.22 -13.27 14.39
C HIS A 379 4.75 -13.11 14.23
N SER A 380 5.42 -12.39 15.14
CA SER A 380 6.85 -12.09 15.00
C SER A 380 7.74 -13.02 15.82
N PHE A 381 7.32 -13.43 17.02
CA PHE A 381 8.12 -14.26 17.94
C PHE A 381 7.44 -15.59 18.31
N GLY A 382 6.10 -15.60 18.40
CA GLY A 382 5.35 -16.71 18.99
C GLY A 382 4.98 -17.86 18.06
N SER A 383 5.16 -17.74 16.75
CA SER A 383 4.80 -18.79 15.79
C SER A 383 5.93 -19.81 15.65
N GLN A 384 6.02 -20.77 16.59
CA GLN A 384 6.86 -21.97 16.40
C GLN A 384 6.38 -22.84 15.21
N ASN A 385 5.15 -22.63 14.72
CA ASN A 385 4.69 -23.12 13.43
C ASN A 385 5.18 -22.22 12.29
N TYR A 386 6.50 -22.00 12.24
CA TYR A 386 7.14 -21.48 11.03
C TYR A 386 6.73 -22.31 9.80
N THR A 387 6.41 -23.60 9.95
CA THR A 387 5.84 -24.49 8.91
C THR A 387 4.52 -24.01 8.27
N LYS A 388 3.66 -23.25 8.98
CA LYS A 388 2.44 -22.66 8.41
C LYS A 388 2.65 -21.26 7.83
N LEU A 389 3.77 -20.62 8.13
CA LEU A 389 4.28 -19.46 7.38
C LEU A 389 5.13 -19.91 6.18
N ILE A 390 5.75 -21.10 6.25
CA ILE A 390 6.40 -21.80 5.13
C ILE A 390 5.38 -22.17 4.06
N SER A 391 4.11 -22.43 4.41
CA SER A 391 3.06 -22.56 3.38
C SER A 391 2.85 -21.27 2.56
N TYR A 392 3.40 -20.11 2.98
CA TYR A 392 3.41 -18.88 2.19
C TYR A 392 4.73 -18.62 1.45
N ASP A 393 5.85 -19.25 1.86
CA ASP A 393 7.10 -19.25 1.07
C ASP A 393 7.29 -20.59 0.36
N TYR A 394 6.18 -21.19 -0.09
CA TYR A 394 6.24 -22.40 -0.92
C TYR A 394 7.10 -22.19 -2.16
N ALA A 395 7.22 -20.94 -2.62
CA ALA A 395 8.10 -20.55 -3.71
C ALA A 395 9.56 -20.96 -3.47
N LYS A 396 10.03 -20.95 -2.22
CA LYS A 396 11.37 -21.38 -1.86
C LYS A 396 11.56 -22.88 -2.00
N ASP A 397 10.60 -23.67 -1.54
CA ASP A 397 10.67 -25.13 -1.62
C ASP A 397 10.50 -25.59 -3.07
N ASP A 398 9.54 -25.02 -3.78
CA ASP A 398 9.24 -25.32 -5.19
C ASP A 398 10.39 -24.95 -6.14
N VAL A 399 11.21 -23.93 -5.81
CA VAL A 399 12.35 -23.51 -6.66
C VAL A 399 13.68 -24.17 -6.24
N ALA A 400 13.74 -24.82 -5.07
CA ALA A 400 14.98 -25.30 -4.48
C ALA A 400 15.74 -26.29 -5.38
N ASP A 401 15.02 -27.18 -6.06
CA ASP A 401 15.64 -28.16 -6.96
C ASP A 401 16.04 -27.56 -8.31
N ILE A 402 15.30 -26.56 -8.78
CA ILE A 402 15.64 -25.84 -10.01
C ILE A 402 16.94 -25.05 -9.85
N ILE A 403 17.14 -24.36 -8.72
CA ILE A 403 18.35 -23.58 -8.47
C ILE A 403 19.63 -24.43 -8.63
N LYS A 404 19.57 -25.72 -8.27
CA LYS A 404 20.73 -26.63 -8.35
C LYS A 404 21.14 -26.95 -9.79
N VAL A 405 20.23 -26.79 -10.75
CA VAL A 405 20.45 -27.19 -12.15
C VAL A 405 20.44 -26.03 -13.13
N LEU A 406 20.01 -24.83 -12.70
CA LEU A 406 20.08 -23.61 -13.51
C LEU A 406 21.52 -23.26 -13.85
N LYS A 407 21.79 -23.12 -15.15
CA LYS A 407 23.06 -22.67 -15.70
C LYS A 407 23.03 -21.17 -15.99
N GLU A 408 24.21 -20.60 -16.20
CA GLU A 408 24.33 -19.25 -16.76
C GLU A 408 23.71 -19.22 -18.16
N GLY A 409 22.87 -18.22 -18.44
CA GLY A 409 22.12 -18.12 -19.70
C GLY A 409 20.78 -18.85 -19.72
N ASP A 410 20.48 -19.72 -18.75
CA ASP A 410 19.15 -20.33 -18.66
C ASP A 410 18.11 -19.27 -18.31
N THR A 411 17.01 -19.28 -19.09
CA THR A 411 15.88 -18.38 -18.95
C THR A 411 14.70 -19.09 -18.30
N MET A 412 13.81 -18.35 -17.65
CA MET A 412 12.66 -18.95 -16.98
C MET A 412 11.39 -18.13 -17.09
N TYR A 413 10.26 -18.83 -17.01
CA TYR A 413 8.94 -18.25 -16.84
C TYR A 413 8.18 -18.98 -15.73
N VAL A 414 7.46 -18.21 -14.93
CA VAL A 414 6.70 -18.67 -13.76
C VAL A 414 5.25 -18.23 -13.93
N GLY A 415 4.38 -19.16 -14.30
CA GLY A 415 2.93 -19.06 -14.14
C GLY A 415 2.56 -19.41 -12.70
N GLY A 416 2.75 -18.45 -11.79
CA GLY A 416 2.63 -18.65 -10.35
C GLY A 416 3.35 -17.55 -9.57
N ASN A 417 3.85 -17.87 -8.37
CA ASN A 417 4.42 -16.89 -7.45
C ASN A 417 5.71 -16.24 -7.99
N PRO A 418 5.72 -14.92 -8.28
CA PRO A 418 6.87 -14.23 -8.87
C PRO A 418 8.09 -14.18 -7.94
N ARG A 419 7.94 -14.51 -6.66
CA ARG A 419 9.06 -14.67 -5.73
C ARG A 419 10.09 -15.70 -6.19
N MET A 420 9.68 -16.71 -6.97
CA MET A 420 10.60 -17.70 -7.54
C MET A 420 11.70 -17.07 -8.40
N TYR A 421 11.41 -15.96 -9.10
CA TYR A 421 12.40 -15.20 -9.85
C TYR A 421 13.50 -14.63 -8.95
N LEU A 422 13.10 -14.02 -7.82
CA LEU A 422 14.02 -13.44 -6.85
C LEU A 422 14.92 -14.51 -6.22
N LEU A 423 14.32 -15.63 -5.83
CA LEU A 423 15.04 -16.76 -5.21
C LEU A 423 16.00 -17.45 -6.19
N ALA A 424 15.60 -17.59 -7.46
CA ALA A 424 16.45 -18.13 -8.51
C ALA A 424 17.49 -17.14 -9.04
N SER A 425 17.44 -15.87 -8.61
CA SER A 425 18.25 -14.78 -9.19
C SER A 425 18.13 -14.77 -10.72
N ARG A 426 16.89 -14.80 -11.20
CA ARG A 426 16.52 -14.77 -12.62
C ARG A 426 15.40 -13.76 -12.82
N LEU A 427 15.29 -13.23 -14.03
CA LEU A 427 14.18 -12.36 -14.44
C LEU A 427 13.29 -13.14 -15.42
N PRO A 428 11.99 -12.78 -15.53
CA PRO A 428 11.10 -13.41 -16.50
C PRO A 428 11.61 -13.22 -17.93
N GLU A 429 11.59 -14.30 -18.71
CA GLU A 429 11.94 -14.26 -20.15
C GLU A 429 10.87 -13.54 -20.98
N LEU A 430 9.62 -13.65 -20.55
CA LEU A 430 8.45 -13.14 -21.26
C LEU A 430 7.97 -11.83 -20.63
N SER A 431 7.42 -10.95 -21.46
CA SER A 431 6.84 -9.67 -21.07
C SER A 431 5.56 -9.84 -20.27
N SER A 432 4.78 -10.88 -20.56
CA SER A 432 3.60 -11.26 -19.80
C SER A 432 3.95 -11.63 -18.35
N ASN A 433 3.21 -11.12 -17.36
CA ASN A 433 3.36 -11.59 -15.99
C ASN A 433 2.51 -12.86 -15.76
N GLY A 434 3.09 -13.88 -15.11
CA GLY A 434 2.40 -15.13 -14.83
C GLY A 434 1.67 -15.18 -13.49
N TRP A 435 1.56 -14.07 -12.76
CA TRP A 435 0.97 -14.03 -11.41
C TRP A 435 -0.56 -13.93 -11.40
N ILE A 436 -1.16 -13.38 -12.47
CA ILE A 436 -2.58 -13.05 -12.55
C ILE A 436 -3.16 -13.48 -13.91
N LEU A 437 -2.85 -14.70 -14.35
CA LEU A 437 -3.26 -15.23 -15.65
C LEU A 437 -4.78 -15.32 -15.79
N GLU A 438 -5.51 -15.51 -14.68
CA GLU A 438 -6.97 -15.55 -14.66
C GLU A 438 -7.62 -14.22 -15.09
N TYR A 439 -6.88 -13.12 -15.02
CA TYR A 439 -7.35 -11.79 -15.44
C TYR A 439 -6.97 -11.42 -16.87
N TYR A 440 -6.34 -12.33 -17.64
CA TYR A 440 -5.97 -12.07 -19.02
C TYR A 440 -7.20 -12.06 -19.93
N LEU A 441 -7.30 -11.02 -20.76
CA LEU A 441 -8.24 -10.94 -21.87
C LEU A 441 -7.77 -11.77 -23.05
N ASP A 442 -8.68 -12.13 -23.97
CA ASP A 442 -8.40 -13.02 -25.10
C ASP A 442 -7.18 -12.56 -25.94
N PHE A 443 -7.07 -11.26 -26.22
CA PHE A 443 -5.93 -10.74 -26.98
C PHE A 443 -4.60 -10.85 -26.22
N GLN A 444 -4.64 -10.85 -24.88
CA GLN A 444 -3.45 -11.01 -24.04
C GLN A 444 -3.01 -12.47 -24.02
N TRP A 445 -3.96 -13.41 -24.02
CA TRP A 445 -3.68 -14.84 -24.23
C TRP A 445 -3.03 -15.10 -25.58
N GLU A 446 -3.54 -14.52 -26.67
CA GLU A 446 -2.94 -14.65 -27.99
C GLU A 446 -1.54 -14.01 -28.05
N ARG A 447 -1.35 -12.82 -27.44
CA ARG A 447 -0.01 -12.21 -27.33
C ARG A 447 0.94 -13.11 -26.55
N PHE A 448 0.49 -13.68 -25.44
CA PHE A 448 1.28 -14.57 -24.60
C PHE A 448 1.67 -15.84 -25.37
N TYR A 449 0.75 -16.43 -26.14
CA TYR A 449 1.05 -17.54 -27.05
C TYR A 449 2.17 -17.19 -28.04
N HIS A 450 2.05 -16.06 -28.73
CA HIS A 450 3.04 -15.64 -29.71
C HIS A 450 4.41 -15.35 -29.08
N GLU A 451 4.43 -14.72 -27.91
CA GLU A 451 5.67 -14.46 -27.19
C GLU A 451 6.35 -15.76 -26.76
N PHE A 452 5.58 -16.67 -26.16
CA PHE A 452 6.05 -17.97 -25.71
C PHE A 452 6.59 -18.81 -26.88
N LYS A 453 5.92 -18.79 -28.03
CA LYS A 453 6.38 -19.49 -29.25
C LYS A 453 7.69 -18.93 -29.78
N ASN A 454 7.86 -17.61 -29.76
CA ASN A 454 9.02 -16.94 -30.35
C ASN A 454 10.22 -16.89 -29.41
N LYS A 455 9.98 -16.87 -28.09
CA LYS A 455 11.00 -16.80 -27.04
C LYS A 455 10.72 -17.80 -25.92
N PRO A 456 10.67 -19.11 -26.24
CA PRO A 456 10.35 -20.12 -25.24
C PRO A 456 11.42 -20.12 -24.13
N PRO A 457 11.05 -20.00 -22.85
CA PRO A 457 11.99 -20.07 -21.74
C PRO A 457 12.67 -21.44 -21.65
N THR A 458 13.87 -21.52 -21.07
CA THR A 458 14.51 -22.82 -20.80
C THR A 458 13.69 -23.63 -19.79
N TYR A 459 13.21 -22.96 -18.74
CA TYR A 459 12.41 -23.55 -17.67
C TYR A 459 11.06 -22.85 -17.55
N LEU A 460 9.99 -23.64 -17.42
CA LEU A 460 8.64 -23.16 -17.23
C LEU A 460 8.06 -23.75 -15.95
N PHE A 461 7.59 -22.91 -15.04
CA PHE A 461 6.76 -23.35 -13.91
C PHE A 461 5.29 -23.04 -14.17
N ILE A 462 4.42 -24.02 -13.91
CA ILE A 462 2.97 -23.83 -13.91
C ILE A 462 2.43 -24.30 -12.55
N ASN A 463 1.80 -23.39 -11.83
CA ASN A 463 1.16 -23.67 -10.54
C ASN A 463 -0.11 -24.52 -10.76
N HIS A 464 -0.26 -25.63 -10.05
CA HIS A 464 -1.44 -26.50 -10.15
C HIS A 464 -2.50 -26.22 -9.07
N ASP A 465 -2.13 -25.47 -8.03
CA ASP A 465 -2.96 -25.21 -6.86
C ASP A 465 -2.89 -23.71 -6.52
N PHE A 466 -3.34 -22.85 -7.44
CA PHE A 466 -3.47 -21.42 -7.12
C PHE A 466 -4.60 -21.24 -6.10
N GLN A 467 -4.25 -21.40 -4.82
CA GLN A 467 -5.04 -20.93 -3.72
C GLN A 467 -4.95 -19.41 -3.72
N SER A 468 -5.90 -18.76 -4.38
CA SER A 468 -6.37 -17.46 -3.90
C SER A 468 -6.62 -17.62 -2.39
N ASP A 469 -6.05 -16.74 -1.57
CA ASP A 469 -5.99 -16.78 -0.09
C ASP A 469 -7.34 -17.02 0.63
N THR A 470 -8.43 -17.08 -0.12
CA THR A 470 -9.76 -17.50 0.30
C THR A 470 -10.06 -18.93 -0.14
N LYS A 471 -10.28 -19.85 0.83
CA LYS A 471 -10.77 -21.23 0.65
C LYS A 471 -12.04 -21.39 -0.23
N HIS A 472 -12.63 -20.32 -0.75
CA HIS A 472 -13.94 -20.28 -1.40
C HIS A 472 -13.95 -19.65 -2.79
N SER A 473 -12.84 -19.04 -3.24
CA SER A 473 -12.62 -18.82 -4.67
C SER A 473 -12.09 -20.13 -5.23
N GLY A 474 -12.75 -20.72 -6.23
CA GLY A 474 -12.35 -22.01 -6.80
C GLY A 474 -10.84 -22.06 -7.07
N ARG A 475 -10.21 -23.21 -6.78
CA ARG A 475 -8.80 -23.39 -7.11
C ARG A 475 -8.68 -23.33 -8.63
N TYR A 476 -7.92 -22.37 -9.13
CA TYR A 476 -7.54 -22.36 -10.54
C TYR A 476 -6.27 -23.17 -10.65
N ASP A 477 -6.38 -24.38 -11.20
CA ASP A 477 -5.23 -25.07 -11.74
C ASP A 477 -4.82 -24.34 -13.03
N TYR A 478 -3.62 -23.76 -13.07
CA TYR A 478 -3.19 -23.01 -14.24
C TYR A 478 -3.01 -23.90 -15.47
N HIS A 479 -2.83 -25.22 -15.34
CA HIS A 479 -2.85 -26.11 -16.50
C HIS A 479 -4.24 -26.11 -17.16
N THR A 480 -5.29 -26.35 -16.35
CA THR A 480 -6.68 -26.29 -16.82
C THR A 480 -7.06 -24.90 -17.33
N LEU A 481 -6.59 -23.83 -16.67
CA LEU A 481 -6.83 -22.46 -17.12
C LEU A 481 -6.18 -22.19 -18.49
N ILE A 482 -4.89 -22.50 -18.65
CA ILE A 482 -4.17 -22.29 -19.92
C ILE A 482 -4.81 -23.13 -21.03
N GLN A 483 -5.13 -24.40 -20.75
CA GLN A 483 -5.80 -25.28 -21.72
C GLN A 483 -7.14 -24.73 -22.17
N SER A 484 -7.97 -24.24 -21.23
CA SER A 484 -9.31 -23.73 -21.56
C SER A 484 -9.29 -22.34 -22.21
N LYS A 485 -8.35 -21.47 -21.84
CA LYS A 485 -8.26 -20.10 -22.37
C LYS A 485 -7.44 -20.01 -23.66
N ASN A 486 -6.46 -20.89 -23.86
CA ASN A 486 -5.63 -20.92 -25.06
C ASN A 486 -5.09 -22.32 -25.37
N GLU A 487 -5.91 -23.15 -26.03
CA GLU A 487 -5.56 -24.53 -26.38
C GLU A 487 -4.25 -24.63 -27.19
N LYS A 488 -3.99 -23.66 -28.08
CA LYS A 488 -2.75 -23.63 -28.89
C LYS A 488 -1.50 -23.47 -28.04
N LEU A 489 -1.54 -22.61 -27.03
CA LEU A 489 -0.44 -22.45 -26.07
C LEU A 489 -0.23 -23.72 -25.26
N TRP A 490 -1.31 -24.36 -24.80
CA TRP A 490 -1.21 -25.62 -24.08
C TRP A 490 -0.57 -26.74 -24.93
N GLN A 491 -1.04 -26.92 -26.17
CA GLN A 491 -0.46 -27.89 -27.10
C GLN A 491 1.02 -27.60 -27.39
N LEU A 492 1.39 -26.33 -27.49
CA LEU A 492 2.79 -25.92 -27.66
C LEU A 492 3.64 -26.27 -26.44
N ILE A 493 3.15 -26.02 -25.22
CA ILE A 493 3.84 -26.37 -23.98
C ILE A 493 4.06 -27.90 -23.92
N VAL A 494 3.00 -28.69 -24.11
CA VAL A 494 3.07 -30.16 -24.02
C VAL A 494 3.98 -30.78 -25.10
N SER A 495 4.07 -30.17 -26.29
CA SER A 495 4.91 -30.69 -27.38
C SER A 495 6.37 -30.23 -27.32
N SER A 496 6.65 -29.09 -26.68
CA SER A 496 7.99 -28.48 -26.67
C SER A 496 8.74 -28.65 -25.35
N TYR A 497 8.06 -29.12 -24.31
CA TYR A 497 8.64 -29.28 -22.98
C TYR A 497 8.35 -30.67 -22.42
N GLU A 498 9.33 -31.20 -21.71
CA GLU A 498 9.19 -32.38 -20.86
C GLU A 498 8.97 -31.96 -19.41
N GLU A 499 8.13 -32.71 -18.68
CA GLU A 499 7.99 -32.53 -17.24
C GLU A 499 9.35 -32.86 -16.59
N TYR A 500 9.92 -31.88 -15.90
CA TYR A 500 11.22 -32.01 -15.26
C TYR A 500 11.09 -32.45 -13.80
N ILE A 501 10.25 -31.77 -13.03
CA ILE A 501 9.95 -32.12 -11.63
C ILE A 501 8.54 -31.64 -11.26
N THR A 502 7.79 -32.49 -10.56
CA THR A 502 6.55 -32.11 -9.88
C THR A 502 6.87 -31.76 -8.42
N VAL A 503 6.42 -30.58 -7.99
CA VAL A 503 6.56 -30.07 -6.63
C VAL A 503 5.18 -29.88 -5.99
N GLU A 504 5.11 -29.46 -4.72
CA GLU A 504 3.84 -29.43 -3.97
C GLU A 504 2.80 -28.50 -4.60
N ASN A 505 3.20 -27.37 -5.20
CA ASN A 505 2.24 -26.38 -5.72
C ASN A 505 2.30 -26.23 -7.24
N GLY A 506 3.11 -27.01 -7.95
CA GLY A 506 3.19 -26.90 -9.40
C GLY A 506 4.05 -27.94 -10.06
N LYS A 507 4.30 -27.69 -11.34
CA LYS A 507 5.18 -28.51 -12.16
C LYS A 507 6.19 -27.61 -12.84
N TRP A 508 7.44 -28.06 -12.81
CA TRP A 508 8.49 -27.51 -13.64
C TRP A 508 8.62 -28.33 -14.91
N TYR A 509 8.72 -27.62 -16.00
CA TYR A 509 8.92 -28.11 -17.34
C TYR A 509 10.27 -27.63 -17.84
N LYS A 510 10.98 -28.48 -18.56
CA LYS A 510 12.23 -28.13 -19.23
C LYS A 510 12.03 -28.25 -20.73
N LYS A 511 12.48 -27.23 -21.47
CA LYS A 511 12.39 -27.24 -22.93
C LYS A 511 13.26 -28.35 -23.51
N ASN A 512 12.72 -29.06 -24.51
CA ASN A 512 13.39 -30.15 -25.23
C ASN A 512 14.54 -29.68 -26.12
#